data_AF-A0A9L0INS6-F1
#
_entry.id   AF-A0A9L0INS6-F1
#
_cell.length_a   1.000
_cell.length_b   1.000
_cell.length_c   1.000
_cell.angle_alpha   90.00
_cell.angle_beta   90.00
_cell.angle_gamma   90.00
#
_symmetry.space_group_name_H-M   'P 1'
#
loop_
_entity.id
_entity.type
_entity.pdbx_description
1 polymer ?
#
loop_
_entity_poly.entity_id
_entity_poly.type
_entity_poly.pdbx_seq_one_letter_code
_entity_poly.pdbx_strand_id
1 'polypeptide(L)' 'MEPRVLWLLAVVLALGFSSSAGEFVGLSASQCTVPAKDRVDCGYPKVTPEQCNNRGCCFDSSIPRVPWCFKPLQETECKF' A
#
# COMPACT_ATOMS: atom_id res chain seq x y z
N MET A 1 -23.49 -5.65 41.98
CA MET A 1 -22.71 -5.28 40.79
C MET A 1 -22.81 -3.77 40.67
N GLU A 2 -21.74 -3.06 41.01
CA GLU A 2 -21.77 -1.60 41.21
C GLU A 2 -22.10 -0.90 39.88
N PRO A 3 -23.12 -0.03 39.81
CA PRO A 3 -23.46 0.68 38.56
C PRO A 3 -22.29 1.53 38.05
N ARG A 4 -21.38 1.92 38.95
CA ARG A 4 -20.12 2.61 38.66
C ARG A 4 -19.16 1.74 37.87
N VAL A 5 -19.06 0.45 38.19
CA VAL A 5 -18.18 -0.48 37.47
C VAL A 5 -18.73 -0.74 36.07
N LEU A 6 -20.05 -0.88 35.95
CA LEU A 6 -20.70 -1.02 34.64
C LEU A 6 -20.48 0.20 33.75
N TRP A 7 -20.57 1.40 34.32
CA TRP A 7 -20.30 2.66 33.62
C TRP A 7 -18.84 2.79 33.20
N LEU A 8 -17.90 2.49 34.11
CA LEU A 8 -16.48 2.55 33.82
C LEU A 8 -16.07 1.56 32.73
N LEU A 9 -16.63 0.34 32.75
CA LEU A 9 -16.41 -0.64 31.70
C LEU A 9 -16.96 -0.18 30.35
N ALA A 10 -18.13 0.46 30.32
CA ALA A 10 -18.69 1.04 29.09
C ALA A 10 -17.83 2.18 28.52
N VAL A 11 -17.27 3.04 29.39
CA VAL A 11 -16.36 4.12 28.99
C VAL A 11 -15.02 3.59 28.47
N VAL A 12 -14.46 2.56 29.11
CA VAL A 12 -13.22 1.91 28.64
C VAL A 12 -13.45 1.22 27.29
N LEU A 13 -14.62 0.59 27.09
CA LEU A 13 -14.99 0.04 25.78
C LEU A 13 -15.11 1.15 24.73
N ALA A 14 -15.73 2.28 25.04
CA ALA A 14 -15.87 3.39 24.08
C ALA A 14 -14.53 4.06 23.71
N LEU A 15 -13.60 4.17 24.67
CA LEU A 15 -12.27 4.76 24.45
C LEU A 15 -11.28 3.79 23.77
N GLY A 16 -11.48 2.48 23.93
CA GLY A 16 -10.64 1.43 23.34
C GLY A 16 -10.85 1.21 21.83
N PHE A 17 -11.81 1.89 21.20
CA PHE A 17 -12.14 1.74 19.78
C PHE A 17 -11.51 2.79 18.85
N SER A 18 -10.58 3.62 19.33
CA SER A 18 -9.70 4.37 18.41
C SER A 18 -8.59 3.48 17.84
N SER A 19 -8.94 2.27 17.40
CA SER A 19 -8.17 1.61 16.36
C SER A 19 -8.56 2.30 15.07
N SER A 20 -7.84 3.36 14.70
CA SER A 20 -7.64 3.60 13.29
C SER A 20 -7.01 2.33 12.76
N ALA A 21 -7.83 1.46 12.18
CA ALA A 21 -7.33 0.47 11.25
C ALA A 21 -6.53 1.31 10.26
N GLY A 22 -5.21 1.28 10.39
CA GLY A 22 -4.35 1.73 9.31
C GLY A 22 -4.78 0.88 8.14
N GLU A 23 -5.54 1.48 7.22
CA GLU A 23 -5.71 0.94 5.89
C GLU A 23 -4.29 0.74 5.38
N PHE A 24 -3.87 -0.51 5.37
CA PHE A 24 -2.74 -0.91 4.56
C PHE A 24 -3.20 -0.56 3.15
N VAL A 25 -2.74 0.57 2.62
CA VAL A 25 -2.91 0.87 1.20
C VAL A 25 -1.96 -0.09 0.50
N GLY A 26 -2.41 -1.33 0.35
CA GLY A 26 -1.85 -2.25 -0.63
C GLY A 26 -1.90 -1.53 -1.96
N LEU A 27 -0.79 -1.54 -2.69
CA LEU A 27 -0.63 -0.90 -3.99
C LEU A 27 -1.87 -1.20 -4.86
N SER A 28 -2.73 -0.20 -5.07
CA SER A 28 -3.98 -0.41 -5.82
C SER A 28 -3.63 -0.82 -7.24
N ALA A 29 -4.37 -1.77 -7.82
CA ALA A 29 -4.09 -2.30 -9.16
C ALA A 29 -4.03 -1.20 -10.26
N SER A 30 -4.71 -0.07 -10.04
CA SER A 30 -4.65 1.11 -10.91
C SER A 30 -3.24 1.74 -10.96
N GLN A 31 -2.47 1.63 -9.88
CA GLN A 31 -1.15 2.25 -9.75
C GLN A 31 -0.08 1.60 -10.63
N CYS A 32 -0.32 0.39 -11.15
CA CYS A 32 0.62 -0.30 -12.04
C CYS A 32 0.42 -0.02 -13.53
N THR A 33 -0.56 0.81 -13.90
CA THR A 33 -0.82 1.19 -15.30
C THR A 33 0.06 2.38 -15.71
N VAL A 34 1.38 2.18 -15.71
CA VAL A 34 2.36 3.20 -16.13
C VAL A 34 2.77 2.96 -17.60
N PRO A 35 2.64 3.98 -18.48
CA PRO A 35 3.14 3.89 -19.85
C PRO A 35 4.63 3.53 -19.86
N ALA A 36 5.06 2.66 -20.77
CA ALA A 36 6.43 2.14 -20.81
C ALA A 36 7.53 3.22 -20.89
N LYS A 37 7.22 4.34 -21.53
CA LYS A 37 8.10 5.51 -21.66
C LYS A 37 8.30 6.28 -20.36
N ASP A 38 7.34 6.18 -19.43
CA ASP A 38 7.32 6.91 -18.16
C ASP A 38 7.70 5.99 -16.99
N ARG A 39 8.09 4.74 -17.28
CA ARG A 39 8.51 3.77 -16.27
C ARG A 39 9.86 4.17 -15.67
N VAL A 40 9.84 4.44 -14.37
CA VAL A 40 11.04 4.67 -13.57
C VAL A 40 11.47 3.34 -12.95
N ASP A 41 12.71 2.92 -13.20
CA ASP A 41 13.26 1.68 -12.65
C ASP A 41 13.19 1.67 -11.12
N CYS A 42 12.69 0.57 -10.56
CA CYS A 42 12.60 0.32 -9.12
C CYS A 42 13.40 -0.94 -8.69
N GLY A 43 14.05 -1.59 -9.64
CA GLY A 43 14.57 -2.94 -9.47
C GLY A 43 16.06 -3.04 -9.73
N TYR A 44 16.43 -4.19 -10.25
CA TYR A 44 17.77 -4.49 -10.75
C TYR A 44 17.61 -5.43 -11.96
N PRO A 45 18.67 -5.58 -12.79
CA PRO A 45 18.60 -6.47 -13.95
C PRO A 45 18.20 -7.89 -13.54
N LYS A 46 17.29 -8.52 -14.29
CA LYS A 46 16.79 -9.88 -14.05
C LYS A 46 16.04 -10.07 -12.71
N VAL A 47 15.44 -9.02 -12.16
CA VAL A 47 14.54 -9.12 -11.01
C VAL A 47 13.32 -10.01 -11.35
N THR A 48 12.90 -10.86 -10.41
CA THR A 48 11.68 -11.68 -10.58
C THR A 48 10.43 -10.85 -10.26
N PRO A 49 9.23 -11.24 -10.74
CA PRO A 49 7.99 -10.56 -10.42
C PRO A 49 7.79 -10.45 -8.90
N GLU A 50 8.05 -11.51 -8.14
CA GLU A 50 7.89 -11.52 -6.69
C GLU A 50 8.86 -10.57 -5.99
N GLN A 51 10.13 -10.54 -6.42
CA GLN A 51 11.13 -9.63 -5.86
C GLN A 51 10.80 -8.16 -6.15
N CYS A 52 10.21 -7.87 -7.31
CA CYS A 52 9.75 -6.53 -7.63
C CYS A 52 8.53 -6.12 -6.79
N ASN A 53 7.52 -6.99 -6.72
CA ASN A 53 6.29 -6.72 -5.96
C ASN A 53 6.56 -6.60 -4.46
N ASN A 54 7.47 -7.40 -3.90
CA ASN A 54 7.89 -7.32 -2.49
C ASN A 54 8.57 -5.99 -2.14
N ARG A 55 9.07 -5.24 -3.14
CA ARG A 55 9.63 -3.89 -2.97
C ARG A 55 8.56 -2.79 -3.05
N GLY A 56 7.28 -3.15 -3.19
CA GLY A 56 6.19 -2.21 -3.41
C GLY A 56 6.20 -1.58 -4.81
N CYS A 57 6.71 -2.33 -5.80
CA CYS A 57 6.83 -1.89 -7.18
C CYS A 57 6.07 -2.80 -8.14
N CYS A 58 5.81 -2.30 -9.34
CA CYS A 58 5.03 -2.99 -10.35
C CYS A 58 5.94 -3.74 -11.31
N PHE A 59 5.53 -4.95 -11.69
CA PHE A 59 6.24 -5.77 -12.67
C PHE A 59 5.44 -5.91 -13.97
N ASP A 60 6.05 -5.56 -15.11
CA ASP A 60 5.53 -5.85 -16.45
C ASP A 60 6.66 -6.13 -17.44
N SER A 61 6.73 -7.37 -17.90
CA SER A 61 7.68 -7.84 -18.91
C SER A 61 7.12 -7.84 -20.34
N SER A 62 5.91 -7.31 -20.55
CA SER A 62 5.24 -7.33 -21.87
C SER A 62 5.97 -6.49 -22.93
N ILE A 63 6.77 -5.51 -22.49
CA ILE A 63 7.47 -4.57 -23.38
C ILE A 63 8.99 -4.75 -23.21
N PRO A 64 9.73 -5.06 -24.29
CA PRO A 64 11.18 -5.17 -24.24
C PRO A 64 11.85 -3.79 -24.23
N ARG A 65 13.11 -3.72 -23.78
CA ARG A 65 13.95 -2.51 -23.73
C ARG A 65 13.44 -1.38 -22.81
N VAL A 66 12.57 -1.71 -21.85
CA VAL A 66 12.14 -0.81 -20.78
C VAL A 66 12.31 -1.49 -19.43
N PRO A 67 12.34 -0.75 -18.30
CA PRO A 67 12.34 -1.34 -16.98
C PRO A 67 11.12 -2.25 -16.80
N TRP A 68 11.36 -3.53 -16.49
CA TRP A 68 10.28 -4.47 -16.17
C TRP A 68 9.80 -4.29 -14.74
N CYS A 69 10.66 -3.86 -13.83
CA CYS A 69 10.28 -3.48 -12.47
C CYS A 69 10.30 -1.96 -12.34
N PHE A 70 9.14 -1.36 -12.16
CA PHE A 70 8.98 0.09 -12.20
C PHE A 70 8.16 0.60 -11.03
N LYS A 71 8.35 1.88 -10.70
CA LYS A 71 7.57 2.56 -9.66
C LYS A 71 6.09 2.63 -10.06
N PRO A 72 5.16 2.42 -9.12
CA PRO A 72 3.75 2.70 -9.34
C PRO A 72 3.53 4.17 -9.70
N LEU A 73 2.41 4.47 -10.36
CA LEU A 73 1.86 5.82 -10.35
C LEU A 73 1.72 6.20 -8.88
N GLN A 74 2.45 7.23 -8.48
CA GLN A 74 2.13 7.95 -7.26
C GLN A 74 0.81 8.66 -7.55
N GLU A 75 -0.30 7.92 -7.44
CA GLU A 75 -1.54 8.56 -7.04
C GLU A 75 -1.17 9.14 -5.69
N THR A 76 -0.92 10.44 -5.72
CA THR A 76 -0.67 11.24 -4.55
C THR A 76 -1.69 10.71 -3.54
N GLU A 77 -1.23 10.10 -2.44
CA GLU A 77 -1.83 10.54 -1.20
C GLU A 77 -1.58 12.05 -1.25
N CYS A 78 -2.56 12.78 -1.80
CA CYS A 78 -2.82 14.16 -1.46
C CYS A 78 -3.04 14.09 0.04
N LYS A 79 -1.93 14.06 0.77
CA LYS A 79 -1.92 14.48 2.13
C LYS A 79 -2.05 15.99 2.03
N PHE A 80 -3.32 16.42 2.05
CA PHE A 80 -3.71 17.80 2.26
C PHE A 80 -3.01 18.36 3.50
#